data_AF-A0A5N5Q7I0-F1
#
_entry.id   AF-A0A5N5Q7I0-F1
#
_cell.length_a   1.000
_cell.length_b   1.000
_cell.length_c   1.000
_cell.angle_alpha   90.00
_cell.angle_beta   90.00
_cell.angle_gamma   90.00
#
_symmetry.space_group_name_H-M   'P 1'
#
loop_
_entity.id
_entity.type
_entity.pdbx_description
1 polymer ?
#
loop_
_entity_poly.entity_id
_entity_poly.type
_entity_poly.pdbx_seq_one_letter_code
_entity_poly.pdbx_strand_id
1 'polypeptide(L)'
;MITLAQGEYVTALKVCRDYRSDFEFESRVFYARVATSNGRTIEVGTPSTKCTTHSAPDGMAIVGVHGRSGKEIDGLGAIYGPRR
;
A
#
# COMPACT_ATOMS: atom_id res chain seq x y z
N MET A 1 1.24 9.39 10.83
CA MET A 1 2.19 8.33 11.22
C MET A 1 1.42 7.26 11.99
N ILE A 2 1.67 5.97 11.72
CA ILE A 2 1.10 4.86 12.51
C ILE A 2 2.25 4.13 13.21
N THR A 3 2.18 4.04 14.54
CA THR A 3 3.07 3.18 15.33
C THR A 3 2.27 1.94 15.70
N LEU A 4 2.81 0.75 15.40
CA LEU A 4 2.16 -0.51 15.72
C LEU A 4 2.21 -0.78 17.23
N ALA A 5 1.10 -1.22 17.80
CA ALA A 5 1.05 -1.73 19.16
C ALA A 5 1.78 -3.08 19.25
N GLN A 6 2.05 -3.54 20.47
CA GLN A 6 2.64 -4.86 20.70
C GLN A 6 1.76 -5.95 20.07
N GLY A 7 2.36 -6.83 19.26
CA GLY A 7 1.67 -7.91 18.54
C GLY A 7 0.80 -7.46 17.37
N GLU A 8 0.76 -6.16 17.06
CA GLU A 8 0.03 -5.64 15.91
C GLU A 8 0.88 -5.72 14.64
N TYR A 9 0.26 -6.15 13.54
CA TYR A 9 0.93 -6.31 12.26
C TYR A 9 0.08 -5.78 11.11
N VAL A 10 0.74 -5.46 9.99
CA VAL A 10 0.06 -4.98 8.79
C VAL A 10 -0.55 -6.17 8.04
N THR A 11 -1.83 -6.05 7.71
CA THR A 11 -2.64 -7.09 7.06
C THR A 11 -2.93 -6.79 5.61
N ALA A 12 -3.03 -5.51 5.23
CA ALA A 12 -3.30 -5.14 3.86
C ALA A 12 -2.65 -3.82 3.44
N LEU A 13 -2.29 -3.75 2.16
CA LEU A 13 -1.89 -2.54 1.45
C LEU A 13 -2.80 -2.38 0.23
N LYS A 14 -3.64 -1.36 0.23
CA LYS A 14 -4.40 -0.93 -0.95
C LYS A 14 -3.65 0.18 -1.67
N VAL A 15 -3.46 0.03 -2.97
CA VAL A 15 -2.78 0.99 -3.84
C VAL A 15 -3.72 1.33 -4.98
N CYS A 16 -4.00 2.61 -5.22
CA CYS A 16 -4.74 3.04 -6.40
C CYS A 16 -3.84 3.81 -7.34
N ARG A 17 -3.96 3.46 -8.61
CA ARG A 17 -3.21 4.08 -9.69
C ARG A 17 -4.13 4.93 -10.54
N ASP A 18 -3.59 6.00 -11.09
CA ASP A 18 -4.29 6.80 -12.08
C ASP A 18 -3.33 7.35 -13.12
N TYR A 19 -3.89 7.90 -14.19
CA TYR A 19 -3.18 8.69 -15.18
C TYR A 19 -3.57 10.16 -15.00
N ARG A 20 -2.65 11.08 -15.25
CA ARG A 20 -3.03 12.46 -15.58
C ARG A 20 -2.75 12.68 -17.06
N SER A 21 -3.65 13.38 -17.74
CA SER A 21 -3.59 13.58 -19.19
C SER A 21 -2.37 14.38 -19.66
N ASP A 22 -1.69 15.08 -18.76
CA ASP A 22 -0.39 15.73 -19.02
C ASP A 22 0.80 14.75 -19.03
N PHE A 23 0.61 13.51 -18.57
CA PHE A 23 1.60 12.43 -18.60
C PHE A 23 1.03 11.22 -19.37
N GLU A 24 1.13 11.29 -20.71
CA GLU A 24 0.53 10.36 -21.68
C GLU A 24 0.81 8.84 -21.42
N PHE A 25 1.80 8.46 -20.59
CA PHE A 25 2.28 7.06 -20.55
C PHE A 25 2.57 6.46 -19.16
N GLU A 26 2.31 7.12 -18.03
CA GLU A 26 2.66 6.56 -16.72
C GLU A 26 1.46 6.50 -15.77
N SER A 27 0.97 5.27 -15.51
CA SER A 27 0.09 5.06 -14.36
C SER A 27 0.90 5.24 -13.08
N ARG A 28 0.58 6.24 -12.27
CA ARG A 28 1.28 6.54 -11.01
C ARG A 28 0.41 6.20 -9.81
N VAL A 29 1.03 6.01 -8.65
CA VAL A 29 0.32 5.78 -7.39
C VAL A 29 -0.19 7.11 -6.85
N PHE A 30 -1.51 7.31 -6.87
CA PHE A 30 -2.17 8.51 -6.34
C PHE A 30 -2.79 8.29 -4.97
N TYR A 31 -2.88 7.05 -4.53
CA TYR A 31 -3.41 6.71 -3.21
C TYR A 31 -2.81 5.42 -2.67
N ALA A 32 -2.55 5.42 -1.37
CA ALA A 32 -2.19 4.23 -0.62
C ALA A 32 -2.95 4.19 0.72
N ARG A 33 -3.39 3.00 1.11
CA ARG A 33 -3.98 2.73 2.43
C ARG A 33 -3.40 1.46 3.01
N VAL A 34 -2.93 1.57 4.24
CA VAL A 34 -2.43 0.45 5.06
C VAL A 34 -3.49 0.10 6.09
N ALA A 35 -3.76 -1.19 6.28
CA ALA A 35 -4.61 -1.71 7.35
C ALA A 35 -3.83 -2.69 8.24
N THR A 36 -4.21 -2.72 9.51
CA THR A 36 -3.53 -3.50 10.56
C THR A 36 -4.46 -4.57 11.14
N SER A 37 -3.87 -5.54 11.86
CA SER A 37 -4.61 -6.59 12.58
C SER A 37 -5.58 -6.05 13.64
N ASN A 38 -5.32 -4.85 14.16
CA ASN A 38 -6.19 -4.18 15.14
C ASN A 38 -7.28 -3.33 14.49
N GLY A 39 -7.50 -3.47 13.17
CA GLY A 39 -8.51 -2.71 12.44
C GLY A 39 -8.16 -1.23 12.20
N ARG A 40 -6.96 -0.78 12.60
CA ARG A 40 -6.50 0.60 12.36
C ARG A 40 -6.02 0.77 10.93
N THR A 41 -6.21 1.97 10.39
CA THR A 41 -5.78 2.30 9.03
C THR A 41 -5.08 3.65 8.96
N ILE A 42 -4.11 3.76 8.06
CA ILE A 42 -3.53 5.04 7.61
C ILE A 42 -3.64 5.12 6.09
N GLU A 43 -4.01 6.28 5.56
CA GLU A 43 -4.13 6.49 4.13
C GLU A 43 -3.62 7.86 3.71
N VAL A 44 -3.23 7.97 2.44
CA VAL A 44 -2.74 9.19 1.83
C VAL A 44 -3.17 9.25 0.37
N GLY A 45 -3.45 10.46 -0.12
CA GLY A 45 -3.82 10.72 -1.50
C GLY A 45 -5.31 10.57 -1.78
N THR A 46 -5.68 10.46 -3.05
CA THR A 46 -7.08 10.42 -3.52
C THR A 46 -7.35 9.09 -4.22
N PRO A 47 -8.33 8.28 -3.77
CA PRO A 47 -8.67 7.03 -4.44
C PRO A 47 -9.10 7.25 -5.88
N SER A 48 -8.73 6.33 -6.76
CA SER A 48 -9.25 6.23 -8.13
C SER A 48 -10.09 4.96 -8.27
N THR A 49 -10.65 4.74 -9.46
CA THR A 49 -11.36 3.49 -9.76
C THR A 49 -10.43 2.29 -9.97
N LYS A 50 -9.13 2.53 -10.22
CA LYS A 50 -8.12 1.50 -10.50
C LYS A 50 -7.29 1.20 -9.27
N CYS A 51 -7.83 0.36 -8.39
CA CYS A 51 -7.16 -0.04 -7.15
C CYS A 51 -6.79 -1.53 -7.13
N THR A 52 -5.70 -1.85 -6.45
CA THR A 52 -5.29 -3.21 -6.11
C THR A 52 -5.09 -3.30 -4.60
N THR A 53 -5.58 -4.37 -3.99
CA THR A 53 -5.35 -4.66 -2.57
C THR A 53 -4.43 -5.87 -2.46
N HIS A 54 -3.29 -5.66 -1.82
CA HIS A 54 -2.37 -6.71 -1.40
C HIS A 54 -2.73 -7.13 0.02
N SER A 55 -3.19 -8.36 0.20
CA SER A 55 -3.52 -8.92 1.51
C SER A 55 -2.41 -9.89 1.94
N ALA A 56 -1.98 -9.80 3.19
CA ALA A 56 -1.04 -10.76 3.76
C ALA A 56 -1.70 -12.16 3.78
N PRO A 57 -1.01 -13.21 3.28
CA PRO A 57 -1.48 -14.58 3.41
C PRO A 57 -1.66 -15.02 4.87
N ASP A 58 -2.35 -16.14 5.07
CA ASP A 58 -2.46 -16.76 6.38
C ASP A 58 -1.08 -17.10 6.97
N GLY A 59 -0.91 -16.82 8.27
CA GLY A 59 0.39 -16.93 8.96
C GLY A 59 1.41 -15.84 8.63
N MET A 60 1.13 -14.94 7.67
CA MET A 60 2.03 -13.87 7.25
C MET A 60 1.49 -12.47 7.58
N ALA A 61 2.39 -11.49 7.54
CA ALA A 61 2.14 -10.07 7.61
C ALA A 61 2.82 -9.36 6.43
N ILE A 62 2.40 -8.13 6.14
CA ILE A 62 3.19 -7.22 5.31
C ILE A 62 4.29 -6.63 6.19
N VAL A 63 5.54 -6.98 5.92
CA VAL A 63 6.71 -6.57 6.72
C VAL A 63 7.50 -5.43 6.07
N GLY A 64 7.11 -5.06 4.85
CA GLY A 64 7.71 -3.96 4.12
C GLY A 64 6.99 -3.74 2.79
N VAL A 65 7.46 -2.74 2.05
CA VAL A 65 6.99 -2.43 0.71
C VAL A 65 8.18 -2.27 -0.24
N HIS A 66 7.95 -2.51 -1.52
CA HIS A 66 8.91 -2.25 -2.58
C HIS A 66 8.22 -1.48 -3.70
N GLY A 67 8.98 -0.83 -4.57
CA GLY A 67 8.37 -0.01 -5.59
C GLY A 67 9.35 0.59 -6.59
N ARG A 68 8.77 1.41 -7.47
CA ARG A 68 9.49 2.27 -8.42
C ARG A 68 9.10 3.71 -8.15
N SER A 69 10.06 4.61 -8.29
CA SER A 69 9.85 6.04 -8.13
C SER A 69 10.69 6.85 -9.10
N GLY A 70 10.18 8.00 -9.48
CA GLY A 70 10.89 9.08 -10.16
C GLY A 70 10.60 10.41 -9.44
N LYS A 71 9.87 11.31 -10.10
CA LYS A 71 9.34 12.52 -9.45
C LYS A 71 8.20 12.22 -8.48
N GLU A 72 7.53 11.08 -8.69
CA GLU A 72 6.43 10.55 -7.89
C GLU A 72 6.62 9.03 -7.70
N ILE A 73 5.70 8.36 -6.99
CA ILE A 73 5.70 6.90 -6.87
C ILE A 73 4.98 6.31 -8.10
N ASP A 74 5.68 5.50 -8.88
CA ASP A 74 5.15 4.89 -10.11
C ASP A 74 4.52 3.52 -9.85
N GLY A 75 4.98 2.83 -8.80
CA GLY A 75 4.45 1.53 -8.41
C GLY A 75 4.83 1.20 -6.97
N LEU A 76 3.92 0.50 -6.29
CA LEU A 76 4.09 0.08 -4.91
C LEU A 76 3.53 -1.34 -4.76
N GLY A 77 4.31 -2.22 -4.13
CA GLY A 77 3.98 -3.60 -3.83
C GLY A 77 4.33 -3.98 -2.40
N ALA A 78 3.80 -5.11 -1.93
CA ALA A 78 3.96 -5.59 -0.57
C ALA A 78 5.04 -6.68 -0.47
N ILE A 79 5.84 -6.63 0.60
CA ILE A 79 6.75 -7.71 1.00
C ILE A 79 6.09 -8.47 2.14
N TYR A 80 5.94 -9.78 1.98
CA TYR A 80 5.35 -10.65 2.99
C TYR A 80 6.41 -11.38 3.81
N GLY A 81 6.13 -11.58 5.10
CA GLY A 81 6.96 -12.38 5.99
C GLY A 81 6.13 -13.01 7.13
N PRO A 82 6.67 -13.99 7.85
CA PRO A 82 5.98 -14.60 8.99
C PRO A 82 5.59 -13.56 10.05
N ARG A 83 4.41 -13.74 10.66
CA ARG A 83 4.00 -12.93 11.83
C ARG A 83 4.99 -13.20 12.97
N ARG A 84 5.42 -12.15 13.67
CA ARG A 84 6.26 -12.24 14.87
C ARG A 84 5.48 -11.74 16.08
#